data_AF-A0A3S4VJU0-F1
#
_entry.id   AF-A0A3S4VJU0-F1
#
_cell.length_a   1.000
_cell.length_b   1.000
_cell.length_c   1.000
_cell.angle_alpha   90.00
_cell.angle_beta   90.00
_cell.angle_gamma   90.00
#
_symmetry.space_group_name_H-M   'P 1'
#
loop_
_entity.id
_entity.type
_entity.pdbx_description
1 polymer ?
#
loop_
_entity_poly.entity_id
_entity_poly.type
_entity_poly.pdbx_seq_one_letter_code
_entity_poly.pdbx_strand_id
1 'polypeptide(L)'
;MLFQIIGIQYNWDISFPMNGYVMFLLIGFLLSEIHLSKRVRITFYILGILGAIIRYCGTVYYSTINNNLDRILFSYTQFHSVFLAVSIFILIKEISVYVENGEIIRIVKALSSCSFGIYLIHVFMMYKVELPILGIEADNVYWTFFGAFLTYFACFSIVFLIKSRICGGDNPLSLLD
;
A
#
# COMPACT_ATOMS: atom_id res chain seq x y z
N MET A 1 20.93 -16.50 -11.30
CA MET A 1 21.78 -16.87 -12.46
C MET A 1 23.17 -17.36 -12.07
N LEU A 2 23.92 -16.70 -11.16
CA LEU A 2 25.28 -17.14 -10.80
C LEU A 2 25.34 -18.58 -10.22
N PHE A 3 24.39 -18.95 -9.36
CA PHE A 3 24.35 -20.28 -8.72
C PHE A 3 24.01 -21.43 -9.69
N GLN A 4 23.17 -21.17 -10.71
CA GLN A 4 22.85 -22.15 -11.75
C GLN A 4 24.06 -22.51 -12.62
N ILE A 5 24.98 -21.56 -12.83
CA ILE A 5 26.22 -21.78 -13.60
C ILE A 5 27.19 -22.68 -12.82
N ILE A 6 27.15 -22.66 -11.48
CA ILE A 6 28.04 -23.43 -10.60
C ILE A 6 27.43 -24.81 -10.25
N GLY A 7 26.24 -25.13 -10.76
CA GLY A 7 25.55 -26.40 -10.47
C GLY A 7 25.05 -26.51 -9.02
N ILE A 8 25.08 -25.41 -8.26
CA ILE A 8 24.61 -25.35 -6.88
C ILE A 8 23.15 -24.90 -6.91
N GLN A 9 22.24 -25.72 -6.37
CA GLN A 9 20.86 -25.29 -6.16
C GLN A 9 20.84 -24.19 -5.10
N TYR A 10 20.32 -23.02 -5.48
CA TYR A 10 20.16 -21.92 -4.55
C TYR A 10 19.10 -22.29 -3.51
N ASN A 11 19.50 -22.33 -2.24
CA ASN A 11 18.57 -22.59 -1.15
C ASN A 11 17.69 -21.34 -0.95
N TRP A 12 16.43 -21.43 -1.37
CA TRP A 12 15.44 -20.35 -1.26
C TRP A 12 15.12 -19.98 0.19
N ASP A 13 15.40 -20.85 1.17
CA ASP A 13 15.22 -20.54 2.60
C ASP A 13 16.24 -19.52 3.12
N ILE A 14 17.34 -19.31 2.40
CA ILE A 14 18.38 -18.29 2.70
C ILE A 14 18.10 -17.00 1.92
N SER A 15 17.09 -17.00 1.05
CA SER A 15 16.74 -15.81 0.29
C SER A 15 16.24 -14.71 1.23
N PHE A 16 16.78 -13.50 1.04
CA PHE A 16 16.42 -12.37 1.87
C PHE A 16 14.90 -12.10 1.76
N PRO A 17 14.14 -12.12 2.87
CA PRO A 17 12.68 -12.11 2.81
C PRO A 17 12.08 -10.82 2.21
N MET A 18 12.86 -9.73 2.11
CA MET A 18 12.46 -8.49 1.45
C MET A 18 13.04 -8.32 0.04
N ASN A 19 13.34 -9.42 -0.65
CA ASN A 19 13.94 -9.36 -1.99
C ASN A 19 13.08 -8.50 -2.94
N GLY A 20 13.68 -7.47 -3.52
CA GLY A 20 13.01 -6.51 -4.40
C GLY A 20 12.26 -5.37 -3.69
N TYR A 21 11.73 -5.54 -2.48
CA TYR A 21 10.97 -4.47 -1.80
C TYR A 21 11.85 -3.36 -1.22
N VAL A 22 13.12 -3.67 -0.90
CA VAL A 22 14.12 -2.67 -0.49
C VAL A 22 14.29 -1.57 -1.53
N MET A 23 14.04 -1.87 -2.81
CA MET A 23 14.06 -0.90 -3.91
C MET A 23 13.12 0.29 -3.63
N PHE A 24 11.93 0.05 -3.06
CA PHE A 24 10.98 1.13 -2.74
C PHE A 24 11.52 2.07 -1.67
N LEU A 25 12.23 1.54 -0.66
CA LEU A 25 12.87 2.35 0.37
C LEU A 25 13.99 3.21 -0.23
N LEU A 26 14.84 2.63 -1.08
CA LEU A 26 15.95 3.33 -1.71
C LEU A 26 15.47 4.43 -2.67
N ILE A 27 14.48 4.11 -3.52
CA ILE A 27 13.89 5.09 -4.44
C ILE A 27 13.15 6.19 -3.67
N GLY A 28 12.38 5.83 -2.65
CA GLY A 28 11.69 6.81 -1.81
C GLY A 28 12.67 7.77 -1.12
N PHE A 29 13.77 7.24 -0.57
CA PHE A 29 14.84 8.06 0.01
C PHE A 29 15.48 8.98 -1.03
N LEU A 30 15.87 8.44 -2.20
CA LEU A 30 16.46 9.23 -3.28
C LEU A 30 15.51 10.35 -3.74
N LEU A 31 14.23 10.03 -3.93
CA LEU A 31 13.20 10.98 -4.35
C LEU A 31 12.91 12.03 -3.27
N SER A 32 13.13 11.72 -1.99
CA SER A 32 12.99 12.66 -0.87
C SER A 32 14.05 13.76 -0.93
N GLU A 33 15.29 13.40 -1.21
CA GLU A 33 16.42 14.34 -1.21
C GLU A 33 16.49 15.21 -2.47
N ILE A 34 16.04 14.70 -3.63
CA ILE A 34 16.17 15.44 -4.89
C ILE A 34 15.02 16.43 -5.14
N HIS A 35 15.35 17.58 -5.74
CA HIS A 35 14.37 18.50 -6.29
C HIS A 35 14.09 18.17 -7.76
N LEU A 36 12.87 17.72 -8.06
CA LEU A 36 12.46 17.37 -9.41
C LEU A 36 11.92 18.58 -10.17
N SER A 37 12.37 18.76 -11.41
CA SER A 37 11.80 19.78 -12.31
C SER A 37 10.36 19.42 -12.71
N LYS A 38 9.55 20.45 -13.02
CA LYS A 38 8.13 20.27 -13.41
C LYS A 38 7.95 19.24 -14.54
N ARG A 39 8.82 19.25 -15.54
CA ARG A 39 8.77 18.32 -16.68
C ARG A 39 8.94 16.87 -16.24
N VAL A 40 9.93 16.60 -15.40
CA VAL A 40 10.22 15.24 -14.90
C VAL A 40 9.07 14.72 -14.04
N ARG A 41 8.47 15.58 -13.18
CA ARG A 41 7.31 15.19 -12.37
C ARG A 41 6.12 14.78 -13.24
N ILE A 42 5.81 15.58 -14.28
CA ILE A 42 4.73 15.26 -15.23
C ILE A 42 5.00 13.92 -15.93
N THR A 43 6.24 13.65 -16.33
CA THR A 43 6.60 12.34 -16.91
C THR A 43 6.31 11.19 -15.95
N PHE A 44 6.69 11.29 -14.68
CA PHE A 44 6.38 10.24 -13.70
C PHE A 44 4.89 10.09 -13.44
N TYR A 45 4.11 11.18 -13.45
CA TYR A 45 2.65 11.11 -13.33
C TYR A 45 2.01 10.37 -14.50
N ILE A 46 2.43 10.68 -15.74
CA ILE A 46 1.95 9.98 -16.94
C ILE A 46 2.33 8.50 -16.87
N LEU A 47 3.58 8.18 -16.52
CA LEU A 47 4.03 6.80 -16.38
C LEU A 47 3.28 6.03 -15.29
N GLY A 48 2.97 6.68 -14.16
CA GLY A 48 2.17 6.07 -13.10
C GLY A 48 0.74 5.76 -13.54
N ILE A 49 0.09 6.68 -14.27
CA ILE A 49 -1.25 6.47 -14.84
C ILE A 49 -1.22 5.33 -15.86
N LEU A 50 -0.25 5.32 -16.77
CA LEU A 50 -0.06 4.23 -17.73
C LEU A 50 0.19 2.90 -17.02
N GLY A 51 0.98 2.88 -15.94
CA GLY A 51 1.20 1.71 -15.11
C GLY A 51 -0.10 1.17 -14.49
N ALA A 52 -0.95 2.06 -13.98
CA ALA A 52 -2.27 1.67 -13.48
C ALA A 52 -3.16 1.09 -14.59
N ILE A 53 -3.21 1.73 -15.76
CA ILE A 53 -3.96 1.24 -16.92
C ILE A 53 -3.47 -0.14 -17.34
N ILE A 54 -2.15 -0.33 -17.48
CA ILE A 54 -1.54 -1.63 -17.82
C ILE A 54 -1.96 -2.68 -16.80
N ARG A 55 -1.93 -2.36 -15.50
CA ARG A 55 -2.32 -3.31 -14.45
C ARG A 55 -3.78 -3.72 -14.58
N TYR A 56 -4.71 -2.76 -14.67
CA TYR A 56 -6.15 -3.05 -14.70
C TYR A 56 -6.58 -3.65 -16.05
N CYS A 57 -6.27 -3.00 -17.16
CA CYS A 57 -6.63 -3.48 -18.50
C CYS A 57 -5.93 -4.80 -18.83
N GLY A 58 -4.65 -4.95 -18.46
CA GLY A 58 -3.92 -6.20 -18.63
C GLY A 58 -4.54 -7.33 -17.83
N THR A 59 -4.91 -7.08 -16.56
CA THR A 59 -5.57 -8.09 -15.73
C THR A 59 -6.89 -8.54 -16.35
N VAL A 60 -7.72 -7.61 -16.84
CA VAL A 60 -8.98 -7.94 -17.51
C VAL A 60 -8.73 -8.76 -18.78
N TYR A 61 -7.77 -8.35 -19.61
CA TYR A 61 -7.43 -9.03 -20.85
C TYR A 61 -6.95 -10.48 -20.60
N TYR A 62 -5.96 -10.68 -19.74
CA TYR A 62 -5.44 -12.01 -19.42
C TYR A 62 -6.47 -12.89 -18.70
N SER A 63 -7.29 -12.31 -17.82
CA SER A 63 -8.33 -13.06 -17.13
C SER A 63 -9.44 -13.52 -18.07
N THR A 64 -9.75 -12.75 -19.12
CA THR A 64 -10.76 -13.09 -20.13
C THR A 64 -10.29 -14.25 -21.00
N ILE A 65 -9.00 -14.27 -21.37
CA ILE A 65 -8.41 -15.33 -22.19
C ILE A 65 -8.31 -16.64 -21.40
N ASN A 66 -7.92 -16.57 -20.12
CA ASN A 66 -7.64 -17.76 -19.31
C ASN A 66 -8.86 -18.29 -18.54
N ASN A 67 -10.05 -17.69 -18.72
CA ASN A 67 -11.30 -17.99 -17.98
C ASN A 67 -11.13 -18.06 -16.45
N ASN A 68 -10.09 -17.42 -15.93
CA ASN A 68 -9.69 -17.45 -14.52
C ASN A 68 -8.98 -16.14 -14.20
N LEU A 69 -9.05 -15.71 -12.94
CA LEU A 69 -8.33 -14.52 -12.47
C LEU A 69 -6.82 -14.72 -12.61
N ASP A 70 -6.23 -14.04 -13.60
CA ASP A 70 -4.82 -14.12 -13.86
C ASP A 70 -4.04 -13.14 -12.98
N ARG A 71 -3.12 -13.68 -12.18
CA ARG A 71 -2.32 -12.91 -11.19
C ARG A 71 -0.95 -12.48 -11.72
N ILE A 72 -0.65 -12.65 -13.01
CA ILE A 72 0.64 -12.27 -13.61
C ILE A 72 1.03 -10.81 -13.33
N LEU A 73 0.04 -9.89 -13.32
CA LEU A 73 0.27 -8.44 -13.11
C LEU A 73 0.13 -7.99 -11.65
N PHE A 74 -0.06 -8.92 -10.71
CA PHE A 74 -0.26 -8.61 -9.29
C PHE A 74 1.04 -8.37 -8.54
N SER A 75 2.19 -8.66 -9.15
CA SER A 75 3.47 -8.44 -8.50
C SER A 75 3.74 -6.95 -8.29
N TYR A 76 4.07 -6.60 -7.05
CA TYR A 76 4.42 -5.24 -6.65
C TYR A 76 5.80 -4.83 -7.12
N THR A 77 6.69 -5.77 -7.42
CA THR A 77 8.06 -5.49 -7.87
C THR A 77 8.16 -5.25 -9.39
N GLN A 78 7.06 -5.37 -10.12
CA GLN A 78 7.03 -5.12 -11.57
C GLN A 78 7.02 -3.62 -11.89
N PHE A 79 7.47 -3.29 -13.10
CA PHE A 79 7.70 -1.90 -13.53
C PHE A 79 6.44 -1.03 -13.41
N HIS A 80 5.25 -1.54 -13.75
CA HIS A 80 4.00 -0.79 -13.66
C HIS A 80 3.65 -0.39 -12.22
N SER A 81 3.87 -1.30 -11.27
CA SER A 81 3.67 -1.06 -9.84
C SER A 81 4.69 -0.06 -9.29
N VAL A 82 5.95 -0.16 -9.72
CA VAL A 82 7.02 0.77 -9.32
C VAL A 82 6.75 2.19 -9.81
N PHE A 83 6.38 2.37 -11.09
CA PHE A 83 6.05 3.70 -11.64
C PHE A 83 4.84 4.31 -10.95
N LEU A 84 3.83 3.50 -10.62
CA LEU A 84 2.68 3.96 -9.86
C LEU A 84 3.08 4.45 -8.45
N ALA A 85 3.89 3.67 -7.72
CA ALA A 85 4.37 4.06 -6.39
C ALA A 85 5.20 5.36 -6.42
N VAL A 86 6.10 5.49 -7.39
CA VAL A 86 6.92 6.70 -7.60
C VAL A 86 6.04 7.91 -7.90
N SER A 87 5.05 7.75 -8.77
CA SER A 87 4.10 8.82 -9.13
C SER A 87 3.36 9.34 -7.89
N ILE A 88 2.80 8.43 -7.09
CA ILE A 88 2.08 8.81 -5.85
C ILE A 88 3.02 9.43 -4.83
N PHE A 89 4.24 8.91 -4.68
CA PHE A 89 5.23 9.50 -3.76
C PHE A 89 5.55 10.94 -4.12
N ILE A 90 5.82 11.23 -5.40
CA ILE A 90 6.10 12.59 -5.88
C ILE A 90 4.89 13.50 -5.65
N LEU A 91 3.67 13.00 -5.91
CA LEU A 91 2.44 13.75 -5.68
C LEU A 91 2.28 14.16 -4.22
N ILE A 92 2.45 13.22 -3.29
CA ILE A 92 2.36 13.48 -1.86
C ILE A 92 3.47 14.43 -1.41
N LYS A 93 4.70 14.27 -1.91
CA LYS A 93 5.81 15.20 -1.64
C LYS A 93 5.44 16.63 -2.02
N GLU A 94 4.90 16.84 -3.22
CA GLU A 94 4.52 18.17 -3.69
C GLU A 94 3.36 18.76 -2.89
N ILE A 95 2.34 17.95 -2.57
CA ILE A 95 1.21 18.41 -1.74
C ILE A 95 1.68 18.78 -0.34
N SER A 96 2.58 18.00 0.26
CA SER A 96 3.04 18.20 1.64
C SER A 96 3.69 19.56 1.87
N VAL A 97 4.29 20.16 0.85
CA VAL A 97 4.89 21.51 0.92
C VAL A 97 3.84 22.59 1.17
N TYR A 98 2.60 22.39 0.73
CA TYR A 98 1.50 23.36 0.87
C TYR A 98 0.58 23.07 2.07
N VAL A 99 0.82 21.99 2.81
CA VAL A 99 0.02 21.63 3.98
C VAL A 99 0.57 22.34 5.21
N GLU A 100 0.04 23.53 5.48
CA GLU A 100 0.35 24.31 6.69
C GLU A 100 -0.72 24.14 7.79
N ASN A 101 -1.84 23.50 7.48
CA ASN A 101 -2.92 23.30 8.44
C ASN A 101 -2.51 22.26 9.50
N GLY A 102 -2.29 22.73 10.74
CA GLY A 102 -1.96 21.89 11.88
C GLY A 102 -2.97 20.76 12.15
N GLU A 103 -4.24 20.96 11.83
CA GLU A 103 -5.26 19.90 11.97
C GLU A 103 -5.03 18.74 10.99
N ILE A 104 -4.70 19.04 9.73
CA ILE A 104 -4.41 18.02 8.71
C ILE A 104 -3.16 17.24 9.12
N ILE A 105 -2.11 17.93 9.58
CA ILE A 105 -0.89 17.30 10.05
C ILE A 105 -1.19 16.36 11.23
N ARG A 106 -2.01 16.80 12.18
CA ARG A 106 -2.40 16.01 13.35
C ARG A 106 -3.20 14.76 12.95
N ILE A 107 -4.12 14.88 12.00
CA ILE A 107 -4.87 13.76 11.44
C ILE A 107 -3.93 12.76 10.76
N VAL A 108 -3.03 13.22 9.89
CA VAL A 108 -2.07 12.36 9.18
C VAL A 108 -1.15 11.62 10.17
N LYS A 109 -0.66 12.32 11.19
CA LYS A 109 0.12 11.71 12.29
C LYS A 109 -0.70 10.65 13.03
N ALA A 110 -1.98 10.92 13.31
CA ALA A 110 -2.87 9.97 13.99
C ALA A 110 -3.08 8.70 13.15
N LEU A 111 -3.40 8.85 11.87
CA LEU A 111 -3.54 7.73 10.94
C LEU A 111 -2.24 6.94 10.84
N SER A 112 -1.10 7.61 10.62
CA SER A 112 0.22 6.97 10.53
C SER A 112 0.54 6.13 11.77
N SER A 113 0.26 6.65 12.97
CA SER A 113 0.49 5.93 14.22
C SER A 113 -0.39 4.69 14.40
N CYS A 114 -1.58 4.67 13.77
CA CYS A 114 -2.50 3.53 13.84
C CYS A 114 -2.29 2.52 12.70
N SER A 115 -1.63 2.91 11.60
CA SER A 115 -1.45 2.08 10.40
C SER A 115 -0.84 0.72 10.68
N PHE A 116 0.16 0.62 11.56
CA PHE A 116 0.76 -0.65 11.92
C PHE A 116 -0.22 -1.57 12.67
N GLY A 117 -0.99 -1.01 13.61
CA GLY A 117 -2.04 -1.77 14.31
C GLY A 117 -3.11 -2.28 13.35
N ILE A 118 -3.56 -1.43 12.42
CA ILE A 118 -4.54 -1.80 11.38
C ILE A 118 -3.98 -2.94 10.52
N TYR A 119 -2.72 -2.85 10.11
CA TYR A 119 -2.07 -3.91 9.34
C TYR A 119 -2.07 -5.26 10.06
N LEU A 120 -1.92 -5.30 11.38
CA LEU A 120 -1.94 -6.55 12.13
C LEU A 120 -3.35 -7.17 12.22
N ILE A 121 -4.40 -6.36 12.33
CA ILE A 121 -5.74 -6.86 12.62
C ILE A 121 -6.66 -6.97 11.38
N HIS A 122 -6.34 -6.30 10.26
CA HIS A 122 -7.26 -6.23 9.11
C HIS A 122 -7.56 -7.61 8.49
N VAL A 123 -6.57 -8.51 8.41
CA VAL A 123 -6.79 -9.88 7.89
C VAL A 123 -7.73 -10.66 8.80
N PHE A 124 -7.59 -10.51 10.11
CA PHE A 124 -8.49 -11.13 11.08
C PHE A 124 -9.89 -10.53 10.97
N MET A 125 -10.01 -9.21 10.91
CA MET A 125 -11.27 -8.50 10.76
C MET A 125 -12.02 -8.97 9.50
N MET A 126 -11.32 -9.04 8.37
CA MET A 126 -11.87 -9.51 7.11
C MET A 126 -12.38 -10.97 7.20
N TYR A 127 -11.51 -11.92 7.55
CA TYR A 127 -11.85 -13.35 7.48
C TYR A 127 -12.72 -13.86 8.62
N LYS A 128 -12.63 -13.27 9.81
CA LYS A 128 -13.31 -13.77 11.02
C LYS A 128 -14.52 -12.96 11.42
N VAL A 129 -14.62 -11.70 10.98
CA VAL A 129 -15.73 -10.82 11.36
C VAL A 129 -16.59 -10.48 10.15
N GLU A 130 -16.03 -9.83 9.13
CA GLU A 130 -16.84 -9.26 8.04
C GLU A 130 -17.42 -10.29 7.10
N LEU A 131 -16.60 -11.20 6.55
CA LEU A 131 -17.07 -12.21 5.59
C LEU A 131 -18.13 -13.15 6.20
N PRO A 132 -17.98 -13.65 7.45
CA PRO A 132 -19.01 -14.47 8.08
C PRO A 132 -20.30 -13.72 8.41
N ILE A 133 -20.21 -12.46 8.86
CA ILE A 133 -21.40 -11.65 9.22
C ILE A 133 -22.19 -11.24 7.99
N LEU A 134 -21.50 -10.86 6.91
CA LEU A 134 -22.14 -10.44 5.68
C LEU A 134 -22.61 -11.64 4.84
N GLY A 135 -22.05 -12.83 5.08
CA GLY A 135 -22.37 -14.02 4.28
C GLY A 135 -21.93 -13.90 2.82
N ILE A 136 -20.87 -13.12 2.58
CA ILE A 136 -20.35 -12.80 1.24
C ILE A 136 -18.95 -13.39 1.10
N GLU A 137 -18.63 -13.90 -0.09
CA GLU A 137 -17.28 -14.38 -0.43
C GLU A 137 -16.33 -13.21 -0.76
N ALA A 138 -15.04 -13.40 -0.49
CA ALA A 138 -14.02 -12.35 -0.65
C ALA A 138 -13.80 -11.93 -2.12
N ASP A 139 -14.28 -12.72 -3.08
CA ASP A 139 -14.22 -12.46 -4.52
C ASP A 139 -15.40 -11.60 -5.01
N ASN A 140 -16.39 -11.34 -4.15
CA ASN A 140 -17.53 -10.53 -4.51
C ASN A 140 -17.09 -9.08 -4.78
N VAL A 141 -17.56 -8.52 -5.90
CA VAL A 141 -17.26 -7.15 -6.33
C VAL A 141 -17.69 -6.12 -5.28
N TYR A 142 -18.84 -6.31 -4.64
CA TYR A 142 -19.32 -5.42 -3.58
C TYR A 142 -18.38 -5.41 -2.37
N TRP A 143 -17.92 -6.59 -1.96
CA TRP A 143 -16.96 -6.69 -0.85
C TRP A 143 -15.60 -6.12 -1.25
N THR A 144 -15.12 -6.38 -2.47
CA THR A 144 -13.83 -5.87 -2.94
C THR A 144 -13.78 -4.35 -2.98
N PHE A 145 -14.87 -3.69 -3.40
CA PHE A 145 -14.95 -2.23 -3.45
C PHE A 145 -15.28 -1.59 -2.11
N PHE A 146 -16.34 -2.03 -1.43
CA PHE A 146 -16.83 -1.38 -0.20
C PHE A 146 -16.24 -2.01 1.07
N GLY A 147 -15.99 -3.32 1.06
CA GLY A 147 -15.42 -4.06 2.18
C GLY A 147 -14.05 -3.53 2.56
N ALA A 148 -13.18 -3.20 1.60
CA ALA A 148 -11.86 -2.63 1.91
C ALA A 148 -11.93 -1.34 2.76
N PHE A 149 -12.88 -0.44 2.47
CA PHE A 149 -13.11 0.75 3.28
C PHE A 149 -13.70 0.41 4.65
N LEU A 150 -14.69 -0.51 4.68
CA LEU A 150 -15.30 -0.98 5.91
C LEU A 150 -14.26 -1.57 6.86
N THR A 151 -13.41 -2.49 6.37
CA THR A 151 -12.33 -3.11 7.14
C THR A 151 -11.38 -2.05 7.69
N TYR A 152 -10.99 -1.08 6.84
CA TYR A 152 -10.09 -0.03 7.26
C TYR A 152 -10.67 0.81 8.41
N PHE A 153 -11.91 1.30 8.27
CA PHE A 153 -12.55 2.13 9.31
C PHE A 153 -12.84 1.35 10.59
N ALA A 154 -13.25 0.08 10.48
CA ALA A 154 -13.47 -0.77 11.63
C ALA A 154 -12.16 -1.02 12.40
N CYS A 155 -11.09 -1.37 11.68
CA CYS A 155 -9.77 -1.57 12.28
C CYS A 155 -9.21 -0.28 12.88
N PHE A 156 -9.35 0.85 12.18
CA PHE A 156 -8.93 2.16 12.67
C PHE A 156 -9.64 2.50 13.97
N SER A 157 -10.96 2.31 14.05
CA SER A 157 -11.74 2.57 15.26
C SER A 157 -11.26 1.73 16.44
N ILE A 158 -11.03 0.43 16.23
CA ILE A 158 -10.53 -0.48 17.27
C ILE A 158 -9.14 -0.06 17.75
N VAL A 159 -8.20 0.15 16.83
CA VAL A 159 -6.81 0.53 17.16
C VAL A 159 -6.77 1.88 17.85
N PHE A 160 -7.58 2.84 17.39
CA PHE A 160 -7.68 4.16 17.98
C PHE A 160 -8.25 4.12 19.40
N LEU A 161 -9.28 3.30 19.65
CA LEU A 161 -9.83 3.09 20.99
C LEU A 161 -8.80 2.47 21.93
N ILE A 162 -8.08 1.43 21.48
CA ILE A 162 -7.02 0.80 22.27
C ILE A 162 -5.94 1.83 22.62
N LYS A 163 -5.49 2.62 21.64
CA LYS A 163 -4.50 3.67 21.85
C LYS A 163 -4.98 4.72 22.86
N SER A 164 -6.22 5.19 22.73
CA SER A 164 -6.85 6.14 23.65
C SER A 164 -6.89 5.62 25.09
N ARG A 165 -7.18 4.32 25.27
CA ARG A 165 -7.21 3.69 26.60
C ARG A 165 -5.82 3.52 27.22
N ILE A 166 -4.81 3.16 26.43
CA ILE A 166 -3.43 2.99 26.90
C ILE A 166 -2.80 4.33 27.32
N CYS A 167 -3.13 5.40 26.62
CA CYS A 167 -2.60 6.74 26.88
C CYS A 167 -3.28 7.49 28.05
N GLY A 168 -4.13 6.84 28.84
CA GLY A 168 -4.49 7.35 30.16
C GLY A 168 -5.37 8.60 30.19
N GLY A 169 -6.39 8.69 29.34
CA GLY A 169 -7.43 9.73 29.44
C GLY A 169 -7.10 11.05 28.75
N ASP A 170 -5.87 11.25 28.30
CA ASP A 170 -5.53 12.32 27.37
C ASP A 170 -5.94 11.92 25.94
N ASN A 171 -6.54 12.87 25.22
CA ASN A 171 -6.98 12.65 23.84
C ASN A 171 -5.78 12.13 23.02
N PRO A 172 -5.86 10.99 22.32
CA PRO A 172 -4.72 10.47 21.54
C PRO A 172 -4.20 11.44 20.45
N LEU A 173 -4.94 12.52 20.17
CA LEU A 173 -4.48 13.66 19.36
C LEU A 173 -3.54 14.64 20.10
N SER A 174 -3.55 14.74 21.43
CA SER A 174 -2.66 15.63 22.20
C SER A 174 -1.24 15.09 22.36
N LEU A 175 -1.03 13.80 22.07
CA LEU A 175 0.30 13.17 22.03
C LEU A 175 1.00 13.32 20.67
N LEU A 176 0.36 13.99 19.72
CA LEU A 176 0.85 14.17 18.36
C LEU A 176 1.24 15.64 18.07
N ASP A 177 1.04 16.52 19.04
CA ASP A 177 1.54 17.89 19.07
C ASP A 177 3.00 17.90 19.55
#